data_AF-A0A7V9U3M7-F1
#
_entry.id   AF-A0A7V9U3M7-F1
#
_cell.length_a   1.000
_cell.length_b   1.000
_cell.length_c   1.000
_cell.angle_alpha   90.00
_cell.angle_beta   90.00
_cell.angle_gamma   90.00
#
_symmetry.space_group_name_H-M   'P 1'
#
loop_
_entity.id
_entity.type
_entity.pdbx_description
1 polymer ?
#
loop_
_entity_poly.entity_id
_entity_poly.type
_entity_poly.pdbx_seq_one_letter_code
_entity_poly.pdbx_strand_id
1 'polypeptide(L)'
;MSESVATFIERFYGLSLVVVGLSHIFQPRLWADFFLLLKRTGTAAVIIPMFTFPVGLLIVLGHNVWVADVAVLVTIAGWGMMFKSVTYALIPGHADRMVPDGPRANRMYVYGGIAAVVLGAVILYQGFGFGPT
;
A
#
# COMPACT_ATOMS: atom_id res chain seq x y z
N MET A 1 -11.22 -23.58 14.74
CA MET A 1 -11.53 -22.14 14.89
C MET A 1 -11.73 -21.57 13.50
N SER A 2 -12.86 -20.92 13.23
CA SER A 2 -13.02 -20.13 12.00
C SER A 2 -12.02 -18.97 12.02
N GLU A 3 -11.35 -18.72 10.91
CA GLU A 3 -10.49 -17.55 10.75
C GLU A 3 -11.33 -16.27 10.88
N SER A 4 -10.82 -15.27 11.62
CA SER A 4 -11.48 -13.97 11.72
C SER A 4 -11.22 -13.15 10.45
N VAL A 5 -12.17 -12.29 10.07
CA VAL A 5 -12.02 -11.38 8.91
C VAL A 5 -10.80 -10.47 9.09
N ALA A 6 -10.52 -10.01 10.32
CA ALA A 6 -9.37 -9.18 10.63
C ALA A 6 -8.05 -9.93 10.36
N THR A 7 -7.90 -11.16 10.89
CA THR A 7 -6.70 -11.99 10.67
C THR A 7 -6.49 -12.30 9.20
N PHE A 8 -7.58 -12.57 8.46
CA PHE A 8 -7.51 -12.76 7.01
C PHE A 8 -6.98 -11.49 6.31
N ILE A 9 -7.46 -10.31 6.70
CA ILE A 9 -7.01 -9.03 6.12
C ILE A 9 -5.55 -8.73 6.46
N GLU A 10 -5.09 -9.00 7.67
CA GLU A 10 -3.66 -8.87 8.04
C GLU A 10 -2.78 -9.70 7.11
N ARG A 11 -3.14 -10.97 6.90
CA ARG A 11 -2.40 -11.89 6.01
C ARG A 11 -2.45 -11.43 4.56
N PHE A 12 -3.65 -11.10 4.07
CA PHE A 12 -3.86 -10.58 2.73
C PHE A 12 -3.00 -9.33 2.46
N TYR A 13 -3.05 -8.36 3.37
CA TYR A 13 -2.36 -7.09 3.22
C TYR A 13 -0.85 -7.26 3.40
N GLY A 14 -0.41 -8.03 4.40
CA GLY A 14 1.00 -8.34 4.64
C GLY A 14 1.64 -9.06 3.45
N LEU A 15 0.99 -10.10 2.90
CA LEU A 15 1.46 -10.78 1.68
C LEU A 15 1.51 -9.83 0.48
N SER A 16 0.48 -9.01 0.32
CA SER A 16 0.44 -8.00 -0.76
C SER A 16 1.61 -7.02 -0.65
N LEU A 17 1.92 -6.53 0.55
CA LEU A 17 3.06 -5.64 0.80
C LEU A 17 4.40 -6.30 0.47
N VAL A 18 4.59 -7.57 0.86
CA VAL A 18 5.82 -8.32 0.53
C VAL A 18 5.96 -8.47 -0.98
N VAL A 19 4.92 -8.93 -1.68
CA VAL A 19 4.97 -9.14 -3.14
C VAL A 19 5.20 -7.84 -3.89
N VAL A 20 4.44 -6.79 -3.56
CA VAL A 20 4.60 -5.47 -4.20
C VAL A 20 5.96 -4.87 -3.86
N GLY A 21 6.42 -5.00 -2.62
CA GLY A 21 7.71 -4.50 -2.17
C GLY A 21 8.88 -5.17 -2.88
N LEU A 22 8.85 -6.49 -3.05
CA LEU A 22 9.83 -7.22 -3.85
C LEU A 22 9.80 -6.78 -5.32
N SER A 23 8.60 -6.57 -5.89
CA SER A 23 8.46 -6.02 -7.23
C SER A 23 9.11 -4.63 -7.36
N HIS A 24 8.97 -3.78 -6.35
CA HIS A 24 9.62 -2.47 -6.30
C HIS A 24 11.15 -2.56 -6.19
N ILE A 25 11.67 -3.51 -5.42
CA ILE A 25 13.12 -3.73 -5.24
C ILE A 25 13.76 -4.28 -6.51
N PHE A 26 13.14 -5.28 -7.14
CA PHE A 26 13.70 -5.97 -8.30
C PHE A 26 13.41 -5.26 -9.62
N GLN A 27 12.31 -4.49 -9.72
CA GLN A 27 11.90 -3.79 -10.93
C GLN A 27 11.71 -2.26 -10.72
N PRO A 28 12.64 -1.54 -10.06
CA PRO A 28 12.43 -0.14 -9.69
C PRO A 28 12.30 0.78 -10.91
N ARG A 29 12.99 0.46 -12.01
CA ARG A 29 12.91 1.22 -13.27
C ARG A 29 11.53 1.09 -13.91
N LEU A 30 10.98 -0.13 -13.96
CA LEU A 30 9.65 -0.39 -14.50
C LEU A 30 8.60 0.44 -13.75
N TRP A 31 8.66 0.46 -12.42
CA TRP A 31 7.74 1.25 -11.60
C TRP A 31 7.93 2.76 -11.81
N ALA A 32 9.17 3.25 -11.87
CA ALA A 32 9.44 4.65 -12.15
C ALA A 32 8.89 5.08 -13.52
N ASP A 33 9.14 4.28 -14.56
CA ASP A 33 8.67 4.55 -15.92
C ASP A 33 7.14 4.48 -16.00
N PHE A 34 6.52 3.49 -15.33
CA PHE A 34 5.07 3.35 -15.26
C PHE A 34 4.40 4.60 -14.65
N PHE A 35 4.84 5.03 -13.48
CA PHE A 35 4.24 6.20 -12.83
C PHE A 35 4.56 7.50 -13.58
N LEU A 36 5.74 7.63 -14.18
CA LEU A 36 6.07 8.75 -15.04
C LEU A 36 5.17 8.80 -16.28
N LEU A 37 4.85 7.65 -16.87
CA LEU A 37 3.88 7.55 -17.97
C LEU A 37 2.50 8.02 -17.50
N LEU A 38 2.00 7.50 -16.37
CA LEU A 38 0.70 7.92 -15.82
C LEU A 38 0.59 9.43 -15.59
N LYS A 39 1.67 10.04 -15.09
CA LYS A 39 1.77 11.49 -14.89
C LYS A 39 1.72 12.23 -16.23
N ARG A 40 2.49 11.78 -17.23
CA ARG A 40 2.53 12.40 -18.58
C ARG A 40 1.20 12.31 -19.31
N THR A 41 0.46 11.22 -19.13
CA THR A 41 -0.85 11.02 -19.75
C THR A 41 -2.01 11.59 -18.93
N GLY A 42 -1.75 12.12 -17.72
CA GLY A 42 -2.80 12.61 -16.81
C GLY A 42 -3.73 11.52 -16.28
N THR A 43 -3.33 10.25 -16.37
CA THR A 43 -4.16 9.09 -15.98
C THR A 43 -3.86 8.61 -14.56
N ALA A 44 -2.87 9.18 -13.87
CA ALA A 44 -2.51 8.84 -12.50
C ALA A 44 -3.71 8.96 -11.53
N ALA A 45 -4.53 10.00 -11.71
CA ALA A 45 -5.74 10.25 -10.92
C ALA A 45 -6.83 9.17 -11.07
N VAL A 46 -6.79 8.36 -12.12
CA VAL A 46 -7.74 7.26 -12.36
C VAL A 46 -7.13 5.92 -11.97
N ILE A 47 -5.93 5.65 -12.48
CA ILE A 47 -5.27 4.34 -12.30
C ILE A 47 -4.92 4.11 -10.83
N ILE A 48 -4.41 5.11 -10.10
CA ILE A 48 -4.03 4.91 -8.70
C ILE A 48 -5.26 4.57 -7.84
N PRO A 49 -6.36 5.37 -7.83
CA PRO A 49 -7.56 5.03 -7.07
C PRO A 49 -8.18 3.70 -7.47
N MET A 50 -8.18 3.35 -8.76
CA MET A 50 -8.77 2.09 -9.27
C MET A 50 -8.22 0.86 -8.55
N PHE A 51 -6.92 0.83 -8.25
CA PHE A 51 -6.29 -0.30 -7.55
C PHE A 51 -6.20 -0.10 -6.03
N THR A 52 -6.00 1.14 -5.56
CA THR A 52 -5.74 1.39 -4.14
C THR A 52 -7.01 1.59 -3.31
N PHE A 53 -8.09 2.13 -3.88
CA PHE A 53 -9.32 2.38 -3.14
C PHE A 53 -10.00 1.08 -2.66
N PRO A 54 -10.19 0.04 -3.51
CA PRO A 54 -10.86 -1.18 -3.06
C PRO A 54 -10.11 -1.88 -1.92
N VAL A 55 -8.77 -1.86 -1.97
CA VAL A 55 -7.92 -2.44 -0.92
C VAL A 55 -8.03 -1.64 0.38
N GLY A 56 -7.96 -0.30 0.30
CA GLY A 56 -8.15 0.56 1.47
C GLY A 56 -9.52 0.38 2.11
N LEU A 57 -10.58 0.33 1.28
CA LEU A 57 -11.94 0.11 1.73
C LEU A 57 -12.14 -1.27 2.37
N LEU A 58 -11.57 -2.33 1.80
CA LEU A 58 -11.58 -3.68 2.37
C LEU A 58 -11.01 -3.67 3.80
N ILE A 59 -9.89 -2.99 4.00
CA ILE A 59 -9.23 -2.88 5.31
C ILE A 59 -10.08 -2.08 6.30
N VAL A 60 -10.61 -0.92 5.88
CA VAL A 60 -11.46 -0.08 6.74
C VAL A 60 -12.75 -0.78 7.15
N LEU A 61 -13.31 -1.65 6.31
CA LEU A 61 -14.56 -2.35 6.62
C LEU A 61 -14.35 -3.65 7.40
N GLY A 62 -13.26 -4.38 7.16
CA GLY A 62 -13.06 -5.72 7.75
C GLY A 62 -11.99 -5.82 8.84
N HIS A 63 -11.17 -4.80 9.05
CA HIS A 63 -10.11 -4.79 10.06
C HIS A 63 -10.36 -3.72 11.14
N ASN A 64 -10.28 -2.43 10.78
CA ASN A 64 -10.50 -1.25 11.64
C ASN A 64 -10.23 -1.40 13.16
N VAL A 65 -9.06 -1.94 13.52
CA VAL A 65 -8.57 -2.09 14.88
C VAL A 65 -7.71 -0.87 15.28
N TRP A 66 -8.00 -0.27 16.44
CA TRP A 66 -7.28 0.90 16.98
C TRP A 66 -6.55 0.61 18.30
N VAL A 67 -6.16 -0.64 18.51
CA VAL A 67 -5.32 -1.05 19.63
C VAL A 67 -3.87 -0.69 19.32
N ALA A 68 -3.08 -0.26 20.30
CA ALA A 68 -1.70 0.18 20.08
C ALA A 68 -0.71 -1.01 19.90
N ASP A 69 -0.94 -1.84 18.89
CA ASP A 69 -0.11 -2.98 18.47
C ASP A 69 0.17 -2.94 16.96
N VAL A 70 0.73 -4.00 16.34
CA VAL A 70 1.02 -3.94 14.89
C VAL A 70 -0.24 -3.99 14.02
N ALA A 71 -1.39 -4.43 14.55
CA ALA A 71 -2.67 -4.38 13.85
C ALA A 71 -3.08 -2.93 13.52
N VAL A 72 -2.73 -1.94 14.36
CA VAL A 72 -3.02 -0.52 14.05
C VAL A 72 -2.36 -0.06 12.75
N LEU A 73 -1.21 -0.64 12.39
CA LEU A 73 -0.50 -0.27 11.16
C LEU A 73 -1.34 -0.62 9.92
N VAL A 74 -2.06 -1.75 9.97
CA VAL A 74 -2.98 -2.17 8.91
C VAL A 74 -4.14 -1.17 8.83
N THR A 75 -4.73 -0.81 9.96
CA THR A 75 -5.83 0.17 10.02
C THR A 75 -5.42 1.54 9.49
N ILE A 76 -4.27 2.06 9.92
CA ILE A 76 -3.72 3.34 9.44
C ILE A 76 -3.47 3.28 7.94
N ALA A 77 -2.91 2.19 7.43
CA ALA A 77 -2.67 2.02 6.01
C ALA A 77 -3.98 1.98 5.21
N GLY A 78 -5.01 1.29 5.70
CA GLY A 78 -6.33 1.24 5.08
C GLY A 78 -6.96 2.63 4.94
N TRP A 79 -6.99 3.41 6.03
CA TRP A 79 -7.48 4.78 6.01
C TRP A 79 -6.62 5.68 5.11
N GLY A 80 -5.30 5.57 5.18
CA GLY A 80 -4.39 6.33 4.33
C GLY A 80 -4.60 6.08 2.84
N MET A 81 -4.81 4.81 2.45
CA MET A 81 -5.16 4.43 1.08
C MET A 81 -6.52 5.00 0.69
N MET A 82 -7.55 4.81 1.52
CA MET A 82 -8.90 5.32 1.24
C MET A 82 -8.89 6.84 1.00
N PHE A 83 -8.35 7.62 1.95
CA PHE A 83 -8.34 9.07 1.84
C PHE A 83 -7.53 9.54 0.64
N LYS A 84 -6.34 8.97 0.41
CA LYS A 84 -5.51 9.29 -0.76
C LYS A 84 -6.26 9.04 -2.07
N SER A 85 -6.90 7.88 -2.21
CA SER A 85 -7.62 7.53 -3.43
C SER A 85 -8.84 8.42 -3.67
N VAL A 86 -9.58 8.77 -2.61
CA VAL A 86 -10.69 9.73 -2.68
C VAL A 86 -10.17 11.10 -3.10
N THR A 87 -9.07 11.58 -2.52
CA THR A 87 -8.45 12.86 -2.94
C THR A 87 -8.04 12.83 -4.40
N TYR A 88 -7.41 11.76 -4.87
CA TYR A 88 -6.98 11.66 -6.27
C TYR A 88 -8.16 11.59 -7.24
N ALA A 89 -9.23 10.90 -6.87
CA ALA A 89 -10.44 10.80 -7.70
C ALA A 89 -11.22 12.12 -7.78
N LEU A 90 -11.34 12.84 -6.65
CA LEU A 90 -12.10 14.09 -6.57
C LEU A 90 -11.29 15.33 -6.94
N ILE A 91 -9.96 15.28 -6.78
CA ILE A 91 -9.04 16.39 -7.05
C ILE A 91 -7.84 15.88 -7.86
N PRO A 92 -8.01 15.63 -9.18
CA PRO A 92 -7.03 14.92 -10.01
C PRO A 92 -5.61 15.51 -9.99
N GLY A 93 -5.48 16.84 -9.90
CA GLY A 93 -4.18 17.53 -9.88
C GLY A 93 -3.27 17.18 -8.69
N HIS A 94 -3.77 16.52 -7.65
CA HIS A 94 -2.94 16.02 -6.55
C HIS A 94 -2.15 14.76 -6.91
N ALA A 95 -2.66 13.91 -7.79
CA ALA A 95 -1.98 12.66 -8.17
C ALA A 95 -0.64 12.94 -8.87
N ASP A 96 -0.64 13.91 -9.78
CA ASP A 96 0.54 14.23 -10.61
C ASP A 96 1.70 14.86 -9.81
N ARG A 97 1.39 15.56 -8.72
CA ARG A 97 2.38 16.19 -7.83
C ARG A 97 3.15 15.17 -6.99
N MET A 98 2.60 13.98 -6.80
CA MET A 98 3.15 12.95 -5.90
C MET A 98 4.00 11.91 -6.61
N VAL A 99 3.98 11.88 -7.95
CA VAL A 99 4.85 11.00 -8.74
C VAL A 99 6.27 11.58 -8.79
N PRO A 100 7.28 10.83 -8.31
CA PRO A 100 8.68 11.28 -8.33
C PRO A 100 9.23 11.36 -9.76
N ASP A 101 9.99 12.41 -10.05
CA ASP A 101 10.70 12.56 -11.32
C ASP A 101 12.22 12.40 -11.18
N GLY A 102 12.87 12.04 -12.28
CA GLY A 102 14.33 12.05 -12.41
C GLY A 102 15.05 10.88 -11.73
N PRO A 103 16.39 10.96 -11.60
CA PRO A 103 17.23 9.84 -11.11
C PRO A 103 16.90 9.38 -9.69
N ARG A 104 16.18 10.20 -8.91
CA ARG A 104 15.74 9.88 -7.55
C ARG A 104 14.56 8.89 -7.53
N ALA A 105 13.76 8.83 -8.59
CA ALA A 105 12.58 7.97 -8.67
C ALA A 105 12.93 6.50 -8.42
N ASN A 106 13.91 5.95 -9.14
CA ASN A 106 14.37 4.57 -8.96
C ASN A 106 14.74 4.24 -7.51
N ARG A 107 15.49 5.14 -6.85
CA ARG A 107 15.89 4.94 -5.44
C ARG A 107 14.68 4.97 -4.51
N MET A 108 13.71 5.85 -4.77
CA MET A 108 12.48 5.92 -3.97
C MET A 108 11.67 4.64 -4.07
N TYR A 109 11.58 4.02 -5.25
CA TYR A 109 10.93 2.71 -5.40
C TYR A 109 11.67 1.61 -4.64
N VAL A 110 13.01 1.57 -4.69
CA VAL A 110 13.79 0.59 -3.90
C VAL A 110 13.57 0.78 -2.40
N TYR A 111 13.72 2.00 -1.87
CA TYR A 111 13.53 2.24 -0.44
C TYR A 111 12.09 2.01 0.02
N GLY A 112 11.11 2.42 -0.79
CA GLY A 112 9.70 2.12 -0.55
C GLY A 112 9.43 0.62 -0.57
N GLY A 113 10.05 -0.12 -1.48
CA GLY A 113 9.96 -1.57 -1.57
C GLY A 113 10.55 -2.28 -0.34
N ILE A 114 11.72 -1.85 0.14
CA ILE A 114 12.32 -2.37 1.38
C ILE A 114 11.39 -2.11 2.57
N ALA A 115 10.87 -0.89 2.70
CA ALA A 115 9.92 -0.55 3.77
C ALA A 115 8.65 -1.40 3.69
N ALA A 116 8.11 -1.63 2.49
CA ALA A 116 6.94 -2.48 2.28
C ALA A 116 7.21 -3.95 2.65
N VAL A 117 8.36 -4.51 2.27
CA VAL A 117 8.74 -5.88 2.65
C VAL A 117 8.88 -6.01 4.17
N VAL A 118 9.56 -5.07 4.82
CA VAL A 118 9.74 -5.09 6.29
C VAL A 118 8.38 -4.99 6.99
N LEU A 119 7.55 -4.02 6.61
CA LEU A 119 6.22 -3.84 7.19
C LEU A 119 5.33 -5.07 6.95
N GLY A 120 5.34 -5.61 5.73
CA GLY A 120 4.58 -6.81 5.38
C GLY A 120 5.04 -8.02 6.20
N ALA A 121 6.35 -8.22 6.39
CA ALA A 121 6.87 -9.29 7.23
C ALA A 121 6.46 -9.15 8.70
N VAL A 122 6.47 -7.92 9.25
CA VAL A 122 6.02 -7.64 10.62
C VAL A 122 4.53 -7.94 10.79
N ILE A 123 3.69 -7.52 9.84
CA ILE A 123 2.25 -7.81 9.86
C ILE A 123 1.99 -9.33 9.74
N LEU A 124 2.71 -10.03 8.87
CA LEU A 124 2.56 -11.48 8.71
C LEU A 124 2.98 -12.25 9.96
N TYR A 125 4.04 -11.80 10.63
CA TYR A 125 4.49 -12.40 11.88
C TYR A 125 3.36 -12.38 12.94
N GLN A 126 2.64 -11.26 13.08
CA GLN A 126 1.46 -11.18 13.94
C GLN A 126 0.28 -11.99 13.39
N GLY A 127 -0.06 -11.85 12.11
CA GLY A 127 -1.22 -12.51 11.49
C GLY A 127 -1.14 -14.05 11.44
N PHE A 128 0.06 -14.64 11.51
CA PHE A 128 0.26 -16.09 11.67
C PHE A 128 0.36 -16.54 13.14
N GLY A 129 0.23 -15.63 14.10
CA GLY A 129 0.21 -15.93 15.53
C GLY A 129 1.60 -16.12 16.15
N PHE A 130 2.66 -15.62 15.51
CA PHE A 130 4.01 -15.63 16.08
C PHE A 130 4.31 -14.38 16.92
N GLY A 131 3.51 -13.31 16.78
CA GLY A 131 3.62 -12.07 17.55
C GLY A 131 3.04 -12.15 18.98
N PRO A 132 3.39 -11.20 19.85
CA PRO A 132 2.81 -11.09 21.18
C PRO A 132 1.30 -10.80 21.10
N THR A 133 0.52 -11.45 21.97
CA THR A 133 -0.94 -11.31 22.12
C THR A 133 -1.32 -10.15 23.03
#